data_AF-A0A1F9YLZ7-F1
#
_entry.id   AF-A0A1F9YLZ7-F1
#
_cell.length_a   1.000
_cell.length_b   1.000
_cell.length_c   1.000
_cell.angle_alpha   90.00
_cell.angle_beta   90.00
_cell.angle_gamma   90.00
#
_symmetry.space_group_name_H-M   'P 1'
#
loop_
_entity.id
_entity.type
_entity.pdbx_description
1 polymer ?
#
loop_
_entity_poly.entity_id
_entity_poly.type
_entity_poly.pdbx_seq_one_letter_code
_entity_poly.pdbx_strand_id
1 'polypeptide(L)'
;MRIYPIPWKPGSGARFDSPGLTFDNLPASGAIHILTLAGEHVADIRFDGSSAGTATWDGRTKHGRRCASGVYFAKIVSDTGGSMLAKFAIER
;
A
#
# COMPACT_ATOMS: atom_id res chain seq x y z
N MET A 1 5.91 -4.19 10.74
CA MET A 1 5.14 -3.99 9.50
C MET A 1 6.03 -4.26 8.30
N ARG A 2 5.51 -5.03 7.33
CA ARG A 2 6.20 -5.38 6.09
C ARG A 2 5.36 -4.91 4.90
N ILE A 3 6.04 -4.49 3.85
CA ILE A 3 5.41 -4.15 2.56
C ILE A 3 6.17 -4.94 1.50
N TYR A 4 5.44 -5.70 0.68
CA TYR A 4 6.06 -6.51 -0.36
C TYR A 4 5.13 -6.76 -1.55
N PRO A 5 5.70 -7.00 -2.74
CA PRO A 5 7.12 -6.92 -3.06
C PRO A 5 7.64 -5.47 -3.14
N ILE A 6 8.94 -5.24 -2.91
CA ILE A 6 9.60 -3.92 -3.09
C ILE A 6 10.90 -4.11 -3.88
N PRO A 7 11.08 -3.41 -5.03
CA PRO A 7 10.07 -2.62 -5.73
C PRO A 7 8.94 -3.52 -6.23
N TRP A 8 7.72 -3.02 -6.32
CA TRP A 8 6.62 -3.79 -6.91
C TRP A 8 6.58 -3.58 -8.42
N LYS A 9 6.60 -4.68 -9.18
CA LYS A 9 6.71 -4.70 -10.65
C LYS A 9 5.48 -5.29 -11.35
N PRO A 10 4.29 -4.67 -11.22
CA PRO A 10 3.04 -5.26 -11.68
C PRO A 10 3.01 -5.43 -13.20
N GLY A 11 2.77 -6.68 -13.64
CA GLY A 11 2.67 -7.05 -15.04
C GLY A 11 4.01 -7.18 -15.77
N SER A 12 5.14 -7.19 -15.04
CA SER A 12 6.47 -7.36 -15.63
C SER A 12 6.76 -8.81 -16.04
N GLY A 13 6.03 -9.80 -15.51
CA GLY A 13 6.32 -11.23 -15.70
C GLY A 13 7.64 -11.68 -15.08
N ALA A 14 8.29 -10.82 -14.29
CA ALA A 14 9.62 -11.04 -13.73
C ALA A 14 9.58 -11.07 -12.20
N ARG A 15 10.77 -11.09 -11.57
CA ARG A 15 10.90 -10.98 -10.12
C ARG A 15 10.16 -9.72 -9.64
N PHE A 16 9.42 -9.86 -8.54
CA PHE A 16 8.61 -8.81 -7.92
C PHE A 16 7.32 -8.43 -8.67
N ASP A 17 6.92 -9.23 -9.67
CA ASP A 17 5.56 -9.20 -10.17
C ASP A 17 4.59 -9.85 -9.18
N SER A 18 3.45 -9.21 -8.97
CA SER A 18 2.37 -9.64 -8.07
C SER A 18 1.09 -8.91 -8.47
N PRO A 19 -0.09 -9.53 -8.36
CA PRO A 19 -1.36 -8.85 -8.62
C PRO A 19 -1.62 -7.64 -7.70
N GLY A 20 -0.93 -7.56 -6.57
CA GLY A 20 -1.02 -6.43 -5.65
C GLY A 20 0.20 -6.29 -4.74
N LEU A 21 0.28 -5.13 -4.09
CA LEU A 21 1.22 -4.84 -3.01
C LEU A 21 0.57 -5.22 -1.67
N THR A 22 1.22 -6.08 -0.90
CA THR A 22 0.72 -6.54 0.40
C THR A 22 1.36 -5.75 1.53
N PHE A 23 0.50 -5.30 2.45
CA PHE A 23 0.82 -4.76 3.76
C PHE A 23 0.55 -5.83 4.80
N ASP A 24 1.54 -6.08 5.66
CA ASP A 24 1.46 -7.15 6.65
C ASP A 24 1.99 -6.68 8.01
N ASN A 25 1.54 -7.38 9.07
CA ASN A 25 1.70 -6.99 10.46
C ASN A 25 1.05 -5.60 10.70
N LEU A 26 -0.18 -5.45 10.20
CA LEU A 26 -1.06 -4.31 10.46
C LEU A 26 -1.66 -4.38 11.88
N PRO A 27 -2.07 -3.24 12.45
CA PRO A 27 -2.92 -3.21 13.64
C PRO A 27 -4.25 -3.98 13.45
N ALA A 28 -4.99 -4.17 14.55
CA ALA A 28 -6.27 -4.87 14.52
C ALA A 28 -7.31 -4.20 13.62
N SER A 29 -7.34 -2.86 13.54
CA SER A 29 -8.18 -2.12 12.59
C SER A 29 -7.61 -0.74 12.30
N GLY A 30 -7.98 -0.18 11.15
CA GLY A 30 -7.56 1.14 10.74
C GLY A 30 -7.64 1.40 9.24
N ALA A 31 -6.79 2.34 8.80
CA ALA A 31 -6.70 2.74 7.40
C ALA A 31 -5.24 2.88 6.94
N ILE A 32 -5.00 2.54 5.67
CA ILE A 32 -3.76 2.83 4.95
C ILE A 32 -4.06 3.93 3.95
N HIS A 33 -3.39 5.08 4.10
CA HIS A 33 -3.44 6.17 3.14
C HIS A 33 -2.21 6.10 2.24
N ILE A 34 -2.42 5.92 0.94
CA ILE A 34 -1.35 5.91 -0.05
C ILE A 34 -1.13 7.33 -0.57
N LEU A 35 0.13 7.77 -0.53
CA LEU A 35 0.55 9.12 -0.89
C LEU A 35 1.69 9.08 -1.91
N THR A 36 1.74 10.06 -2.81
CA THR A 36 2.92 10.27 -3.68
C THR A 36 4.09 10.86 -2.88
N LEU A 37 5.28 10.91 -3.47
CA LEU A 37 6.43 11.60 -2.89
C LEU A 37 6.14 13.07 -2.55
N ALA A 38 5.28 13.73 -3.33
CA ALA A 38 4.84 15.11 -3.10
C ALA A 38 3.74 15.23 -2.02
N GLY A 39 3.32 14.10 -1.42
CA GLY A 39 2.26 14.05 -0.41
C GLY A 39 0.84 14.07 -0.98
N GLU A 40 0.67 13.90 -2.30
CA GLU A 40 -0.66 13.86 -2.91
C GLU A 40 -1.37 12.55 -2.59
N HIS A 41 -2.67 12.63 -2.34
CA HIS A 41 -3.50 11.47 -2.01
C HIS A 41 -3.78 10.58 -3.23
N VAL A 42 -3.52 9.29 -3.08
CA VAL A 42 -3.66 8.29 -4.15
C VAL A 42 -4.88 7.40 -3.91
N ALA A 43 -4.95 6.77 -2.73
CA ALA A 43 -5.97 5.79 -2.38
C ALA A 43 -6.04 5.58 -0.87
N ASP A 44 -7.18 5.06 -0.39
CA ASP A 44 -7.40 4.63 0.99
C ASP A 44 -7.78 3.15 1.01
N ILE A 45 -7.23 2.41 1.96
CA ILE A 45 -7.53 0.99 2.17
C ILE A 45 -7.92 0.81 3.63
N ARG A 46 -9.14 0.35 3.89
CA ARG A 46 -9.59 -0.01 5.24
C ARG A 46 -9.22 -1.46 5.54
N PHE A 47 -8.85 -1.71 6.78
CA PHE A 47 -8.61 -3.04 7.31
C PHE A 47 -9.19 -3.14 8.72
N ASP A 48 -9.60 -4.34 9.10
CA ASP A 48 -10.15 -4.64 10.41
C ASP A 48 -9.76 -6.07 10.86
N GLY A 49 -10.33 -6.53 11.96
CA GLY A 49 -10.01 -7.84 12.53
C GLY A 49 -10.24 -9.02 11.59
N SER A 50 -11.07 -8.85 10.54
CA SER A 50 -11.28 -9.88 9.51
C SER A 50 -10.11 -10.00 8.53
N SER A 51 -9.26 -8.97 8.45
CA SER A 51 -8.16 -8.89 7.50
C SER A 51 -6.91 -9.66 7.96
N ALA A 52 -6.96 -10.32 9.13
CA ALA A 52 -5.88 -11.12 9.72
C ALA A 52 -4.51 -10.39 9.79
N GLY A 53 -4.53 -9.07 10.00
CA GLY A 53 -3.32 -8.24 10.04
C GLY A 53 -2.67 -7.98 8.67
N THR A 54 -3.39 -8.26 7.57
CA THR A 54 -2.91 -8.07 6.19
C THR A 54 -3.88 -7.24 5.36
N ALA A 55 -3.37 -6.50 4.38
CA ALA A 55 -4.19 -5.84 3.37
C ALA A 55 -3.44 -5.81 2.03
N THR A 56 -4.17 -5.83 0.91
CA THR A 56 -3.56 -5.79 -0.43
C THR A 56 -4.11 -4.62 -1.23
N TRP A 57 -3.22 -3.95 -1.95
CA TRP A 57 -3.56 -2.87 -2.87
C TRP A 57 -3.18 -3.22 -4.30
N ASP A 58 -4.08 -2.98 -5.24
CA ASP A 58 -3.92 -3.29 -6.66
C ASP A 58 -3.23 -2.18 -7.46
N GLY A 59 -2.67 -1.17 -6.78
CA GLY A 59 -1.93 -0.09 -7.42
C GLY A 59 -2.79 0.91 -8.16
N ARG A 60 -4.10 0.95 -7.89
CA ARG A 60 -5.02 1.93 -8.47
C ARG A 60 -5.28 3.10 -7.55
N THR A 61 -5.36 4.27 -8.16
CA THR A 61 -5.88 5.49 -7.53
C THR A 61 -7.37 5.32 -7.18
N LYS A 62 -7.90 6.22 -6.37
CA LYS A 62 -9.36 6.33 -6.10
C LYS A 62 -10.23 6.47 -7.36
N HIS A 63 -9.65 6.85 -8.49
CA HIS A 63 -10.33 6.97 -9.79
C HIS A 63 -10.11 5.74 -10.70
N GLY A 64 -9.61 4.62 -10.15
CA GLY A 64 -9.38 3.37 -10.89
C GLY A 64 -8.17 3.39 -11.84
N ARG A 65 -7.48 4.52 -11.97
CA ARG A 65 -6.27 4.66 -12.81
C ARG A 65 -5.06 4.00 -12.15
N ARG A 66 -4.22 3.34 -12.94
CA ARG A 66 -2.98 2.71 -12.48
C ARG A 66 -1.94 3.78 -12.10
N CYS A 67 -1.31 3.67 -10.92
CA CYS A 67 -0.33 4.65 -10.43
C CYS A 67 1.02 4.53 -11.14
N ALA A 68 1.65 5.62 -11.57
CA ALA A 68 2.92 5.57 -12.33
C ALA A 68 4.08 4.93 -11.55
N SER A 69 5.17 4.58 -12.25
CA SER A 69 6.44 4.24 -11.60
C SER A 69 6.91 5.39 -10.70
N GLY A 70 7.45 5.08 -9.53
CA GLY A 70 7.91 6.09 -8.58
C GLY A 70 7.92 5.62 -7.13
N VAL A 71 8.26 6.56 -6.24
CA VAL A 71 8.26 6.35 -4.79
C VAL A 71 6.96 6.86 -4.19
N TYR A 72 6.41 6.06 -3.29
CA TYR A 72 5.16 6.31 -2.59
C TYR A 72 5.34 6.10 -1.09
N PHE A 73 4.41 6.67 -0.33
CA PHE A 73 4.27 6.43 1.10
C PHE A 73 2.94 5.75 1.42
N ALA A 74 2.97 4.85 2.39
CA ALA A 74 1.80 4.34 3.07
C ALA A 74 1.80 4.92 4.48
N LYS A 75 0.79 5.72 4.81
CA LYS A 75 0.51 6.17 6.17
C LYS A 75 -0.56 5.26 6.76
N ILE A 76 -0.16 4.41 7.70
CA ILE A 76 -1.05 3.50 8.40
C ILE A 76 -1.50 4.18 9.69
N VAL A 77 -2.80 4.27 9.90
CA VAL A 77 -3.42 4.85 11.08
C VAL A 77 -4.26 3.76 11.75
N SER A 78 -4.02 3.51 13.03
CA SER A 78 -4.83 2.58 13.84
C SER A 78 -6.06 3.31 14.38
N ASP A 79 -7.21 2.64 14.42
CA ASP A 79 -8.42 3.23 15.01
C ASP A 79 -8.27 3.43 16.53
N THR A 80 -7.44 2.61 17.19
CA THR A 80 -7.12 2.72 18.62
C THR A 80 -6.06 3.78 18.93
N GLY A 81 -5.55 4.48 17.92
CA GLY A 81 -4.53 5.52 18.04
C GLY A 81 -3.13 5.06 17.61
N GLY A 82 -2.31 6.05 17.25
CA GLY A 82 -0.98 5.83 16.68
C GLY A 82 -0.98 5.76 15.16
N SER A 83 0.16 6.11 14.57
CA SER A 83 0.35 6.05 13.12
C SER A 83 1.79 5.72 12.76
N MET A 84 1.97 5.06 11.61
CA MET A 84 3.28 4.76 11.04
C MET A 84 3.32 5.20 9.59
N LEU A 85 4.48 5.70 9.14
CA LEU A 85 4.75 5.99 7.74
C LEU A 85 5.76 4.98 7.20
N ALA A 86 5.47 4.40 6.04
CA ALA A 86 6.36 3.49 5.34
C ALA A 86 6.54 3.92 3.89
N LYS A 87 7.74 3.74 3.35
CA LYS A 87 8.08 4.09 1.97
C LYS A 87 8.17 2.83 1.11
N PHE A 88 7.67 2.88 -0.12
CA PHE A 88 7.81 1.81 -1.10
C PHE A 88 7.94 2.37 -2.52
N ALA A 89 8.36 1.51 -3.46
CA ALA A 89 8.55 1.88 -4.85
C ALA A 89 7.71 1.00 -5.77
N ILE A 90 7.17 1.61 -6.83
CA ILE A 90 6.52 0.93 -7.96
C ILE A 90 7.40 1.13 -9.19
N GLU A 91 7.63 0.06 -9.95
CA GLU A 91 8.36 0.08 -11.22
C GLU A 91 7.53 -0.67 -12.27
N ARG A 92 7.35 -0.10 -13.45
CA ARG A 92 6.58 -0.67 -14.56
C ARG A 92 7.37 -0.62 -15.84
#